data_AF-A0A7J7KRP9-F1
#
_entry.id   AF-A0A7J7KRP9-F1
#
_cell.length_a   1.000
_cell.length_b   1.000
_cell.length_c   1.000
_cell.angle_alpha   90.00
_cell.angle_beta   90.00
_cell.angle_gamma   90.00
#
_symmetry.space_group_name_H-M   'P 1'
#
loop_
_entity.id
_entity.type
_entity.pdbx_description
1 polymer ?
#
loop_
_entity_poly.entity_id
_entity_poly.type
_entity_poly.pdbx_seq_one_letter_code
_entity_poly.pdbx_strand_id
1 'polypeptide(L)'
;MCSKEELYRALTEQNMVQAFTRSVANPFEVEVGGKFGLFNGMISGEFQQLAPHDTLVQRWRMKHWPEGHFSVVTIKLSQSSNCTTLTLSQTGVPSAEADRTKEGWKNYYWNSIRQTFGYAVNIF
;
A
#
# COMPACT_ATOMS: atom_id res chain seq x y z
N MET A 1 -1.30 -2.12 -20.43
CA MET A 1 -0.87 -3.30 -19.64
C MET A 1 0.11 -2.79 -18.60
N CYS A 2 -0.04 -3.18 -17.33
CA CYS A 2 0.84 -2.71 -16.25
C CYS A 2 1.72 -3.87 -15.79
N SER A 3 3.02 -3.67 -15.67
CA SER A 3 3.97 -4.68 -15.19
C SER A 3 4.02 -4.74 -13.66
N LYS A 4 4.45 -5.88 -13.10
CA LYS A 4 4.73 -5.99 -11.66
C LYS A 4 5.77 -4.98 -11.16
N GLU A 5 6.69 -4.57 -12.03
CA GLU A 5 7.67 -3.53 -11.72
C GLU A 5 7.01 -2.16 -11.55
N GLU A 6 6.13 -1.77 -12.47
CA GLU A 6 5.40 -0.49 -12.40
C GLU A 6 4.51 -0.41 -11.16
N LEU A 7 3.80 -1.49 -10.81
CA LEU A 7 3.00 -1.54 -9.59
C LEU A 7 3.86 -1.46 -8.33
N TYR A 8 5.02 -2.12 -8.32
CA TYR A 8 5.93 -2.03 -7.20
C TYR A 8 6.41 -0.59 -7.02
N ARG A 9 6.87 0.05 -8.10
CA ARG A 9 7.29 1.45 -8.11
C ARG A 9 6.17 2.40 -7.66
N ALA A 10 4.93 2.16 -8.07
CA ALA A 10 3.79 2.96 -7.62
C ALA A 10 3.57 2.91 -6.10
N LEU A 11 4.02 1.85 -5.42
CA LEU A 11 3.91 1.66 -3.98
C LEU A 11 5.16 2.07 -3.21
N THR A 12 6.33 2.10 -3.87
CA THR A 12 7.63 2.32 -3.21
C THR A 12 8.36 3.58 -3.68
N GLU A 13 7.93 4.27 -4.75
CA GLU A 13 8.52 5.55 -5.15
C GLU A 13 7.73 6.72 -4.58
N GLN A 14 8.39 7.57 -3.80
CA GLN A 14 7.73 8.65 -3.06
C GLN A 14 6.95 9.61 -3.96
N ASN A 15 7.47 9.96 -5.13
CA ASN A 15 6.79 10.79 -6.12
C ASN A 15 5.50 10.13 -6.64
N MET A 16 5.52 8.83 -6.92
CA MET A 16 4.33 8.10 -7.38
C MET A 16 3.30 7.95 -6.26
N VAL A 17 3.75 7.66 -5.04
CA VAL A 17 2.87 7.58 -3.87
C VAL A 17 2.19 8.91 -3.59
N GLN A 18 2.93 10.00 -3.65
CA GLN A 18 2.35 11.35 -3.51
C GLN A 18 1.36 11.66 -4.64
N ALA A 19 1.61 11.19 -5.86
CA ALA A 19 0.71 11.42 -7.00
C ALA A 19 -0.66 10.74 -6.82
N PHE A 20 -0.72 9.48 -6.38
CA PHE A 20 -2.02 8.82 -6.19
C PHE A 20 -2.68 9.16 -4.84
N THR A 21 -1.91 9.44 -3.79
CA THR A 21 -2.49 9.85 -2.50
C THR A 21 -2.93 11.32 -2.48
N ARG A 22 -2.44 12.13 -3.44
CA ARG A 22 -2.66 13.59 -3.52
C ARG A 22 -2.27 14.30 -2.21
N SER A 23 -1.25 13.78 -1.53
CA SER A 23 -0.79 14.26 -0.23
C SER A 23 0.71 14.07 -0.12
N VAL A 24 1.37 14.86 0.73
CA VAL A 24 2.80 14.69 1.00
C VAL A 24 3.00 13.40 1.80
N ALA A 25 3.90 12.55 1.31
CA ALA A 25 4.34 11.36 2.02
C ALA A 25 5.53 11.73 2.91
N ASN A 26 5.32 11.76 4.23
CA ASN A 26 6.34 12.17 5.20
C ASN A 26 6.12 11.51 6.58
N PRO A 27 7.10 10.76 7.12
CA PRO A 27 8.32 10.31 6.45
C PRO A 27 8.00 9.36 5.28
N PHE A 28 8.97 9.03 4.43
CA PHE A 28 8.82 7.98 3.43
C PHE A 28 10.20 7.38 3.09
N GLU A 29 10.65 6.46 3.93
CA GLU A 29 11.99 5.87 3.89
C GLU A 29 11.87 4.44 3.33
N VAL A 30 12.28 4.24 2.08
CA VAL A 30 12.04 3.00 1.32
C VAL A 30 13.17 2.00 1.57
N GLU A 31 13.27 1.55 2.81
CA GLU A 31 14.25 0.58 3.28
C GLU A 31 13.66 -0.28 4.39
N VAL A 32 14.24 -1.45 4.68
CA VAL A 32 13.77 -2.29 5.78
C VAL A 32 14.01 -1.56 7.11
N GLY A 33 12.95 -1.40 7.90
CA GLY A 33 12.93 -0.58 9.11
C GLY A 33 12.58 0.90 8.87
N GLY A 34 12.53 1.33 7.61
CA GLY A 34 12.18 2.69 7.22
C GLY A 34 10.71 3.01 7.49
N LYS A 35 10.43 4.23 7.93
CA LYS A 35 9.08 4.68 8.28
C LYS A 35 8.38 5.34 7.11
N PHE A 36 7.05 5.26 7.12
CA PHE A 36 6.22 6.02 6.21
C PHE A 36 5.02 6.68 6.90
N GLY A 37 4.63 7.83 6.37
CA GLY A 37 3.41 8.56 6.70
C GLY A 37 2.67 8.96 5.43
N LEU A 38 1.40 8.61 5.32
CA LEU A 38 0.57 8.82 4.14
C LEU A 38 -0.72 9.56 4.51
N PHE A 39 -1.35 10.20 3.52
CA PHE A 39 -2.61 10.94 3.69
C PHE A 39 -2.52 11.97 4.82
N ASN A 40 -1.46 12.79 4.81
CA ASN A 40 -1.19 13.80 5.84
C ASN A 40 -1.11 13.22 7.27
N GLY A 41 -0.50 12.04 7.41
CA GLY A 41 -0.32 11.37 8.71
C GLY A 41 -1.55 10.62 9.22
N MET A 42 -2.60 10.48 8.41
CA MET A 42 -3.74 9.61 8.75
C MET A 42 -3.36 8.14 8.74
N ILE A 43 -2.39 7.78 7.91
CA ILE A 43 -1.81 6.44 7.84
C ILE A 43 -0.33 6.54 8.17
N SER A 44 0.15 5.62 8.99
CA SER A 44 1.58 5.52 9.32
C SER A 44 1.99 4.07 9.46
N GLY A 45 3.28 3.83 9.29
CA GLY A 45 3.81 2.48 9.33
C GLY A 45 5.32 2.41 9.13
N GLU A 46 5.77 1.18 8.93
CA GLU A 46 7.17 0.82 8.78
C GLU A 46 7.32 -0.32 7.77
N PHE A 47 8.28 -0.23 6.87
CA PHE A 47 8.59 -1.29 5.93
C PHE A 47 9.31 -2.44 6.64
N GLN A 48 8.72 -3.63 6.64
CA GLN A 48 9.29 -4.82 7.29
C GLN A 48 10.08 -5.68 6.30
N GLN A 49 9.64 -5.74 5.04
CA GLN A 49 10.30 -6.50 3.99
C GLN A 49 10.06 -5.86 2.63
N LEU A 50 11.13 -5.73 1.85
CA LEU A 50 11.12 -5.22 0.48
C LEU A 50 11.78 -6.26 -0.42
N ALA A 51 10.97 -7.00 -1.17
CA ALA A 51 11.43 -7.86 -2.26
C ALA A 51 11.07 -7.18 -3.59
N PRO A 52 12.03 -6.55 -4.29
CA PRO A 52 11.78 -5.78 -5.50
C PRO A 52 10.90 -6.51 -6.50
N HIS A 53 9.81 -5.86 -6.93
CA HIS A 53 8.88 -6.33 -7.95
C HIS A 53 8.14 -7.64 -7.61
N ASP A 54 8.14 -8.06 -6.35
CA ASP A 54 7.50 -9.30 -5.92
C ASP A 54 6.65 -9.07 -4.67
N THR A 55 7.28 -8.77 -3.53
CA THR A 55 6.59 -8.74 -2.24
C THR A 55 6.98 -7.50 -1.43
N LEU A 56 5.97 -6.91 -0.78
CA LEU A 56 6.10 -5.78 0.14
C LEU A 56 5.38 -6.14 1.44
N VAL A 57 6.10 -6.10 2.56
CA VAL A 57 5.51 -6.30 3.89
C VAL A 57 5.72 -5.03 4.71
N GLN A 58 4.65 -4.55 5.34
CA GLN A 58 4.67 -3.33 6.13
C GLN A 58 3.84 -3.47 7.41
N ARG A 59 4.34 -2.88 8.49
CA ARG A 59 3.49 -2.51 9.63
C ARG A 59 2.67 -1.31 9.22
N TRP A 60 1.40 -1.31 9.57
CA TRP A 60 0.46 -0.30 9.09
C TRP A 60 -0.59 -0.02 10.15
N ARG A 61 -0.93 1.25 10.33
CA ARG A 61 -2.05 1.67 11.18
C ARG A 61 -2.71 2.96 10.68
N MET A 62 -3.97 3.13 11.07
CA MET A 62 -4.62 4.43 11.03
C MET A 62 -4.35 5.21 12.31
N LYS A 63 -4.33 6.54 12.20
CA LYS A 63 -4.09 7.45 13.32
C LYS A 63 -5.10 7.27 14.47
N HIS A 64 -6.37 6.98 14.15
CA HIS A 64 -7.44 6.83 15.14
C HIS A 64 -7.50 5.44 15.78
N TRP A 65 -6.71 4.48 15.32
CA TRP A 65 -6.60 3.18 15.99
C TRP A 65 -5.96 3.33 17.36
N PRO A 66 -6.22 2.38 18.29
CA PRO A 66 -5.59 2.38 19.60
C PRO A 66 -4.07 2.58 19.51
N GLU A 67 -3.52 3.29 20.48
CA GLU A 67 -2.08 3.58 20.50
C GLU A 67 -1.27 2.27 20.54
N GLY A 68 -0.18 2.23 19.77
CA GLY A 68 0.65 1.03 19.66
C GLY A 68 0.01 -0.11 18.85
N HIS A 69 -1.23 0.02 18.37
CA HIS A 69 -1.89 -1.02 17.58
C HIS A 69 -1.50 -0.92 16.11
N PHE A 70 -0.78 -1.94 15.62
CA PHE A 70 -0.38 -2.06 14.22
C PHE A 70 -0.91 -3.35 13.64
N SER A 71 -1.34 -3.27 12.39
CA SER A 71 -1.59 -4.42 11.52
C SER A 71 -0.35 -4.73 10.69
N VAL A 72 -0.28 -5.94 10.15
CA VAL A 72 0.73 -6.35 9.17
C VAL A 72 0.04 -6.49 7.82
N VAL A 73 0.48 -5.69 6.85
CA VAL A 73 0.03 -5.73 5.46
C VAL A 73 1.11 -6.42 4.63
N THR A 74 0.71 -7.43 3.88
CA THR A 74 1.53 -8.12 2.88
C THR A 74 0.91 -7.92 1.51
N ILE A 75 1.64 -7.28 0.61
CA ILE A 75 1.28 -7.09 -0.78
C ILE A 75 2.17 -7.99 -1.63
N LYS A 76 1.56 -8.84 -2.45
CA LYS A 76 2.27 -9.70 -3.41
C LYS A 76 1.86 -9.35 -4.83
N LEU A 77 2.84 -9.27 -5.72
CA LEU A 77 2.67 -8.92 -7.13
C LEU A 77 3.01 -10.14 -7.98
N SER A 78 2.02 -10.67 -8.69
CA SER A 78 2.20 -11.79 -9.61
C SER A 78 1.95 -11.35 -11.03
N GLN A 79 2.94 -11.55 -11.91
CA GLN A 79 2.82 -11.26 -13.33
C GLN A 79 2.29 -12.50 -14.06
N SER A 80 1.13 -12.35 -14.71
CA SER A 80 0.63 -13.29 -15.71
C SER A 80 0.87 -12.74 -17.13
N SER A 81 0.71 -13.59 -18.15
CA SER A 81 0.96 -13.22 -19.56
C SER A 81 0.17 -12.00 -20.04
N ASN A 82 -1.02 -11.77 -19.46
CA ASN A 82 -1.95 -10.74 -19.93
C ASN A 82 -2.25 -9.64 -18.89
N CYS A 83 -1.84 -9.82 -17.63
CA CYS A 83 -2.13 -8.87 -16.55
C CYS A 83 -1.20 -9.07 -15.35
N THR A 84 -1.14 -8.05 -14.48
CA THR A 84 -0.52 -8.16 -13.16
C THR A 84 -1.61 -8.26 -12.11
N THR A 85 -1.50 -9.24 -11.23
CA THR A 85 -2.38 -9.44 -10.09
C THR A 85 -1.69 -8.94 -8.82
N LEU A 86 -2.42 -8.11 -8.06
CA LEU A 86 -2.01 -7.67 -6.73
C LEU A 86 -2.88 -8.40 -5.70
N THR A 87 -2.22 -9.13 -4.80
CA THR A 87 -2.89 -9.75 -3.66
C THR A 87 -2.51 -9.00 -2.40
N LEU A 88 -3.52 -8.51 -1.67
CA LEU A 88 -3.32 -7.85 -0.37
C LEU A 88 -3.84 -8.76 0.74
N SER A 89 -2.97 -9.07 1.70
CA SER A 89 -3.34 -9.70 2.97
C SER A 89 -3.03 -8.74 4.11
N GLN A 90 -3.97 -8.52 5.01
CA GLN A 90 -3.77 -7.69 6.19
C GLN A 90 -4.26 -8.41 7.43
N THR A 91 -3.40 -8.52 8.43
CA THR A 91 -3.68 -9.20 9.71
C THR A 91 -3.49 -8.24 10.88
N GLY A 92 -4.19 -8.48 11.98
CA GLY A 92 -4.11 -7.60 13.16
C GLY A 92 -4.86 -6.27 13.02
N VAL A 93 -5.81 -6.16 12.09
CA VAL A 93 -6.74 -5.01 12.03
C VAL A 93 -7.68 -5.06 13.25
N PRO A 94 -7.93 -3.95 13.97
CA PRO A 94 -8.98 -3.92 14.98
C PRO A 94 -10.31 -4.38 14.40
N SER A 95 -11.03 -5.28 15.08
CA SER A 95 -12.24 -5.90 14.52
C SER A 95 -13.31 -4.89 14.09
N ALA A 96 -13.49 -3.82 14.87
CA ALA A 96 -14.42 -2.72 14.55
C ALA A 96 -14.02 -1.92 13.29
N GLU A 97 -12.77 -2.02 12.85
CA GLU A 97 -12.21 -1.26 11.73
C GLU A 97 -11.99 -2.13 10.48
N ALA A 98 -12.29 -3.43 10.54
CA ALA A 98 -12.00 -4.39 9.47
C ALA A 98 -12.63 -3.99 8.13
N ASP A 99 -13.94 -3.72 8.11
CA ASP A 99 -14.66 -3.37 6.88
C ASP A 99 -14.21 -2.02 6.33
N ARG A 100 -14.07 -1.02 7.21
CA ARG A 100 -13.58 0.33 6.84
C ARG A 100 -12.17 0.28 6.25
N THR A 101 -11.30 -0.55 6.80
CA THR A 101 -9.93 -0.73 6.31
C THR A 101 -9.93 -1.37 4.92
N LYS A 102 -10.75 -2.42 4.72
CA LYS A 102 -10.90 -3.10 3.43
C LYS A 102 -11.43 -2.15 2.34
N GLU A 103 -12.44 -1.37 2.65
CA GLU A 103 -12.97 -0.34 1.74
C GLU A 103 -11.94 0.77 1.48
N GLY A 104 -11.20 1.17 2.51
CA GLY A 104 -10.15 2.17 2.40
C GLY A 104 -9.05 1.79 1.40
N TRP A 105 -8.58 0.54 1.41
CA TRP A 105 -7.63 0.03 0.42
C TRP A 105 -8.18 0.16 -1.01
N LYS A 106 -9.42 -0.28 -1.23
CA LYS A 106 -10.07 -0.21 -2.54
C LYS A 106 -10.21 1.22 -3.04
N ASN A 107 -10.72 2.11 -2.20
CA ASN A 107 -11.09 3.45 -2.61
C ASN A 107 -9.89 4.40 -2.70
N TYR A 108 -8.93 4.31 -1.77
CA TYR A 108 -7.85 5.29 -1.67
C TYR A 108 -6.53 4.84 -2.29
N TYR A 109 -6.27 3.54 -2.38
CA TYR A 109 -5.07 3.01 -3.05
C TYR A 109 -5.42 2.55 -4.45
N TRP A 110 -6.27 1.53 -4.57
CA TRP A 110 -6.42 0.84 -5.86
C TRP A 110 -7.14 1.66 -6.91
N ASN A 111 -8.26 2.29 -6.55
CA ASN A 111 -8.96 3.18 -7.47
C ASN A 111 -8.09 4.40 -7.84
N SER A 112 -7.35 4.96 -6.89
CA SER A 112 -6.43 6.08 -7.14
C SER A 112 -5.28 5.68 -8.06
N ILE A 113 -4.64 4.53 -7.85
CA ILE A 113 -3.57 4.00 -8.73
C ILE A 113 -4.11 3.77 -10.14
N ARG A 114 -5.31 3.18 -10.27
CA ARG A 114 -5.98 2.98 -11.57
C ARG A 114 -6.25 4.32 -12.27
N GLN A 115 -6.73 5.34 -11.54
CA GLN A 115 -7.04 6.65 -12.10
C GLN A 115 -5.79 7.46 -12.46
N THR A 116 -4.77 7.44 -11.61
CA THR A 116 -3.56 8.24 -11.78
C THR A 116 -2.64 7.67 -12.86
N PHE A 117 -2.49 6.34 -12.93
CA PHE A 117 -1.52 5.71 -13.82
C PHE A 117 -2.14 4.88 -14.95
N GLY A 118 -3.47 4.72 -15.00
CA GLY A 118 -4.15 3.94 -16.03
C GLY A 118 -3.90 2.42 -15.92
N TYR A 119 -3.44 1.94 -14.77
CA TYR A 119 -3.09 0.54 -14.57
C TYR A 119 -4.33 -0.34 -14.45
N ALA A 120 -4.50 -1.31 -15.35
CA ALA A 120 -5.48 -2.37 -15.18
C ALA A 120 -4.94 -3.41 -14.19
N VAL A 121 -5.36 -3.32 -12.92
CA VAL A 121 -4.92 -4.21 -11.83
C VAL A 121 -6.07 -5.09 -11.39
N ASN A 122 -5.91 -6.42 -11.40
CA ASN A 122 -6.86 -7.33 -10.76
C ASN A 122 -6.51 -7.43 -9.27
N ILE A 123 -7.48 -7.12 -8.40
CA ILE A 123 -7.30 -7.07 -6.94
C ILE A 123 -8.04 -8.27 -6.35
N PHE A 124 -7.33 -9.07 -5.56
CA PHE A 124 -7.88 -10.22 -4.84
C PHE A 124 -7.48 -10.18 -3.36
#